data_AF-Q12Y87-F1
#
_entry.id   AF-Q12Y87-F1
#
_cell.length_a   1.000
_cell.length_b   1.000
_cell.length_c   1.000
_cell.angle_alpha   90.00
_cell.angle_beta   90.00
_cell.angle_gamma   90.00
#
_symmetry.space_group_name_H-M   'P 1'
#
loop_
_entity.id
_entity.type
_entity.pdbx_description
1 polymer ?
#
loop_
_entity_poly.entity_id
_entity_poly.type
_entity_poly.pdbx_seq_one_letter_code
_entity_poly.pdbx_strand_id
1 'polypeptide(L)'
;MAVKEKLRLGASASKNSTIVLVFLAAIKGTVGFYSGSSSLIADAIHTSMDIFTSLAVWIGLKLSLKSSGEQFHYGYYKAENLVALFVSVLILLSGVELVRGVLKSIKDPVELEHQGLALGAAVFSVITIYALSQYKFKIGRQIGSQALIADATHSYTDVFSSIVVVVAITGSMFGIHWLDGVGVLVISLIIFKLGITTAKESALTLMDAWLDSDSLERIRRSVNHIPGVNKVDDIRLRRSGLVVFGEMQVESAGEYDLQIVEMLSVEIEEAVKSEIPNLEHISVDVKPGKISVLKVAIPIMIPEGLQSKLSRHIGKAPYYIFIELKDNKIMSWDIGENPAADLDRKRGVKTAEYLEEQDVNIVIVKDIGGGPFHKFHDSFIKLLEMPDDVEDVETLIGKIPELSMITAPTE
;
A
#
# COMPACT_ATOMS: atom_id res chain seq x y z
N MET A 1 -10.86 10.68 14.44
CA MET A 1 -9.86 10.44 15.50
C MET A 1 -8.51 10.36 14.84
N ALA A 2 -7.57 11.26 15.18
CA ALA A 2 -6.25 11.26 14.56
C ALA A 2 -5.53 9.93 14.86
N VAL A 3 -4.72 9.43 13.92
CA VAL A 3 -3.99 8.15 14.05
C VAL A 3 -3.23 8.07 15.38
N LYS A 4 -2.57 9.17 15.78
CA LYS A 4 -1.84 9.26 17.06
C LYS A 4 -2.72 9.05 18.28
N GLU A 5 -3.97 9.51 18.24
CA GLU A 5 -4.93 9.31 19.33
C GLU A 5 -5.38 7.86 19.42
N LYS A 6 -5.66 7.22 18.28
CA LYS A 6 -5.93 5.78 18.19
C LYS A 6 -4.79 4.94 18.75
N LEU A 7 -3.55 5.25 18.37
CA LEU A 7 -2.34 4.59 18.88
C LEU A 7 -2.17 4.80 20.40
N ARG A 8 -2.42 6.01 20.92
CA ARG A 8 -2.38 6.30 22.37
C ARG A 8 -3.45 5.51 23.14
N LEU A 9 -4.65 5.39 22.57
CA LEU A 9 -5.72 4.59 23.15
C LEU A 9 -5.32 3.11 23.22
N GLY A 10 -4.81 2.55 22.12
CA GLY A 10 -4.30 1.18 22.06
C GLY A 10 -3.15 0.93 23.06
N ALA A 11 -2.17 1.84 23.09
CA ALA A 11 -1.05 1.74 24.03
C ALA A 11 -1.52 1.83 25.49
N SER A 12 -2.50 2.69 25.80
CA SER A 12 -3.07 2.78 27.15
C SER A 12 -3.83 1.51 27.53
N ALA A 13 -4.60 0.95 26.60
CA ALA A 13 -5.33 -0.31 26.81
C ALA A 13 -4.36 -1.48 27.07
N SER A 14 -3.31 -1.60 26.27
CA SER A 14 -2.26 -2.62 26.45
C SER A 14 -1.52 -2.44 27.77
N LYS A 15 -1.11 -1.21 28.13
CA LYS A 15 -0.47 -0.90 29.42
C LYS A 15 -1.36 -1.29 30.61
N ASN A 16 -2.63 -0.91 30.59
CA ASN A 16 -3.57 -1.23 31.66
C ASN A 16 -3.76 -2.76 31.77
N SER A 17 -3.81 -3.44 30.63
CA SER A 17 -3.87 -4.91 30.56
C SER A 17 -2.64 -5.56 31.20
N THR A 18 -1.44 -5.08 30.87
CA THR A 18 -0.18 -5.55 31.47
C THR A 18 -0.19 -5.37 33.00
N ILE A 19 -0.65 -4.22 33.51
CA ILE A 19 -0.72 -3.96 34.96
C ILE A 19 -1.66 -4.98 35.64
N VAL A 20 -2.84 -5.23 35.06
CA VAL A 20 -3.80 -6.21 35.60
C VAL A 20 -3.19 -7.61 35.61
N LEU A 21 -2.47 -8.01 34.55
CA LEU A 21 -1.79 -9.30 34.49
C LEU A 21 -0.68 -9.44 35.54
N VAL A 22 0.09 -8.37 35.81
CA VAL A 22 1.09 -8.34 36.89
C VAL A 22 0.45 -8.59 38.25
N PHE A 23 -0.65 -7.89 38.56
CA PHE A 23 -1.39 -8.12 39.80
C PHE A 23 -1.94 -9.54 39.87
N LEU A 24 -2.48 -10.05 38.77
CA LEU A 24 -3.04 -11.39 38.72
C LEU A 24 -1.97 -12.47 38.93
N ALA A 25 -0.80 -12.33 38.30
CA ALA A 25 0.34 -13.24 38.49
C ALA A 25 0.82 -13.24 39.95
N ALA A 26 0.89 -12.07 40.60
CA ALA A 26 1.25 -11.97 42.00
C ALA A 26 0.22 -12.65 42.93
N ILE A 27 -1.07 -12.49 42.66
CA ILE A 27 -2.14 -13.17 43.41
C ILE A 27 -2.03 -14.69 43.25
N LYS A 28 -1.91 -15.18 42.01
CA LYS A 28 -1.76 -16.62 41.73
C LYS A 28 -0.52 -17.19 42.41
N GLY A 29 0.63 -16.52 42.32
CA GLY A 29 1.89 -16.98 42.90
C GLY A 29 1.85 -17.03 44.42
N THR A 30 1.32 -15.99 45.06
CA THR A 30 1.19 -15.94 46.53
C THR A 30 0.19 -16.97 47.04
N VAL A 31 -1.01 -17.05 46.46
CA VAL A 31 -2.01 -18.05 46.83
C VAL A 31 -1.53 -19.47 46.53
N GLY A 32 -0.84 -19.68 45.40
CA GLY A 32 -0.25 -20.96 45.02
C GLY A 32 0.79 -21.44 46.03
N PHE A 33 1.68 -20.54 46.47
CA PHE A 33 2.67 -20.84 47.51
C PHE A 33 2.02 -21.21 48.84
N TYR A 34 1.06 -20.41 49.33
CA TYR A 34 0.38 -20.68 50.61
C TYR A 34 -0.55 -21.89 50.58
N SER A 35 -1.11 -22.23 49.42
CA SER A 35 -2.01 -23.38 49.27
C SER A 35 -1.30 -24.69 48.92
N GLY A 36 0.01 -24.64 48.66
CA GLY A 36 0.78 -25.78 48.14
C GLY A 36 0.41 -26.19 46.71
N SER A 37 -0.32 -25.35 45.97
CA SER A 37 -0.83 -25.69 44.65
C SER A 37 0.21 -25.48 43.55
N SER A 38 0.86 -26.57 43.14
CA SER A 38 1.79 -26.60 42.00
C SER A 38 1.13 -26.12 40.69
N SER A 39 -0.14 -26.49 40.47
CA SER A 39 -0.92 -26.04 39.30
C SER A 39 -1.13 -24.53 39.28
N LEU A 40 -1.39 -23.91 40.43
CA LEU A 40 -1.60 -22.46 40.52
C LEU A 40 -0.28 -21.69 40.39
N ILE A 41 0.83 -22.24 40.88
CA ILE A 41 2.19 -21.69 40.68
C ILE A 41 2.57 -21.76 39.20
N ALA A 42 2.32 -22.90 38.53
CA ALA A 42 2.57 -23.04 37.10
C ALA A 42 1.74 -22.02 36.27
N ASP A 43 0.46 -21.83 36.63
CA ASP A 43 -0.41 -20.82 36.01
C ASP A 43 0.08 -19.37 36.27
N ALA A 44 0.71 -19.10 37.41
CA ALA A 44 1.36 -17.80 37.69
C ALA A 44 2.60 -17.55 36.79
N ILE A 45 3.40 -18.59 36.55
CA ILE A 45 4.55 -18.52 35.62
C ILE A 45 4.04 -18.28 34.20
N HIS A 46 3.00 -18.99 33.77
CA HIS A 46 2.37 -18.78 32.46
C HIS A 46 1.86 -17.34 32.30
N THR A 47 1.12 -16.84 33.29
CA THR A 47 0.66 -15.44 33.32
C THR A 47 1.83 -14.45 33.20
N SER A 48 3.03 -14.81 33.65
CA SER A 48 4.22 -13.96 33.51
C SER A 48 4.73 -13.87 32.07
N MET A 49 4.54 -14.92 31.26
CA MET A 49 4.79 -14.86 29.81
C MET A 49 3.76 -13.98 29.11
N ASP A 50 2.50 -13.96 29.58
CA ASP A 50 1.46 -13.08 29.04
C ASP A 50 1.77 -11.61 29.30
N ILE A 51 2.32 -11.29 30.48
CA ILE A 51 2.83 -9.94 30.80
C ILE A 51 3.87 -9.53 29.75
N PHE A 52 4.81 -10.41 29.40
CA PHE A 52 5.83 -10.12 28.40
C PHE A 52 5.22 -9.86 27.01
N THR A 53 4.24 -10.68 26.61
CA THR A 53 3.51 -10.53 25.34
C THR A 53 2.78 -9.19 25.26
N SER A 54 1.98 -8.86 26.29
CA SER A 54 1.29 -7.57 26.36
C SER A 54 2.27 -6.39 26.46
N LEU A 55 3.42 -6.55 27.11
CA LEU A 55 4.47 -5.52 27.14
C LEU A 55 5.07 -5.28 25.74
N ALA A 56 5.32 -6.34 24.98
CA ALA A 56 5.79 -6.22 23.60
C ALA A 56 4.78 -5.44 22.74
N VAL A 57 3.48 -5.71 22.90
CA VAL A 57 2.38 -4.98 22.23
C VAL A 57 2.37 -3.51 22.62
N TRP A 58 2.49 -3.21 23.92
CA TRP A 58 2.58 -1.84 24.40
C TRP A 58 3.79 -1.10 23.79
N ILE A 59 4.96 -1.73 23.78
CA ILE A 59 6.18 -1.17 23.19
C ILE A 59 6.01 -0.96 21.69
N GLY A 60 5.45 -1.93 20.95
CA GLY A 60 5.20 -1.82 19.51
C GLY A 60 4.26 -0.66 19.16
N LEU A 61 3.17 -0.51 19.91
CA LEU A 61 2.24 0.61 19.75
C LEU A 61 2.89 1.95 20.11
N LYS A 62 3.73 1.98 21.16
CA LYS A 62 4.46 3.19 21.57
C LYS A 62 5.55 3.56 20.57
N LEU A 63 6.24 2.60 19.97
CA LEU A 63 7.20 2.82 18.90
C LEU A 63 6.49 3.35 17.65
N SER A 64 5.30 2.83 17.33
CA SER A 64 4.48 3.32 16.21
C SER A 64 4.00 4.76 16.37
N LEU A 65 4.04 5.33 17.59
CA LEU A 65 3.79 6.76 17.83
C LEU A 65 4.97 7.66 17.45
N LYS A 66 6.16 7.08 17.28
CA LYS A 66 7.36 7.83 16.92
C LYS A 66 7.23 8.28 15.46
N SER A 67 7.31 9.60 15.27
CA SER A 67 7.27 10.23 13.95
C SER A 67 8.46 9.79 13.08
N SER A 68 8.35 10.08 11.78
CA SER A 68 9.43 9.91 10.82
C SER A 68 10.72 10.60 11.29
N GLY A 69 11.85 9.99 10.94
CA GLY A 69 13.19 10.52 11.19
C GLY A 69 14.12 10.18 10.02
N GLU A 70 15.38 10.58 10.10
CA GLU A 70 16.34 10.45 8.98
C GLU A 70 16.55 9.01 8.48
N GLN A 71 16.46 8.01 9.37
CA GLN A 71 16.59 6.59 8.99
C GLN A 71 15.25 5.94 8.60
N PHE A 72 14.12 6.50 9.05
CA PHE A 72 12.78 5.92 8.87
C PHE A 72 11.83 7.00 8.35
N HIS A 73 11.90 7.29 7.06
CA HIS A 73 11.13 8.35 6.41
C HIS A 73 9.61 8.15 6.49
N TYR A 74 9.14 6.90 6.50
CA TYR A 74 7.72 6.56 6.66
C TYR A 74 7.30 6.32 8.12
N GLY A 75 8.20 6.58 9.08
CA GLY A 75 7.97 6.34 10.50
C GLY A 75 8.05 4.85 10.90
N TYR A 76 7.67 4.58 12.15
CA TYR A 76 7.81 3.25 12.77
C TYR A 76 6.51 2.45 12.78
N TYR A 77 5.54 2.79 11.94
CA TYR A 77 4.21 2.18 11.98
C TYR A 77 4.21 0.65 11.76
N LYS A 78 5.15 0.11 10.96
CA LYS A 78 5.33 -1.35 10.77
C LYS A 78 5.74 -2.10 12.06
N ALA A 79 6.21 -1.41 13.10
CA ALA A 79 6.52 -2.04 14.38
C ALA A 79 5.30 -2.74 14.96
N GLU A 80 4.10 -2.20 14.72
CA GLU A 80 2.84 -2.82 15.11
C GLU A 80 2.61 -4.18 14.42
N ASN A 81 2.83 -4.26 13.11
CA ASN A 81 2.69 -5.52 12.36
C ASN A 81 3.75 -6.56 12.75
N LEU A 82 5.00 -6.12 13.00
CA LEU A 82 6.06 -7.00 13.48
C LEU A 82 5.70 -7.63 14.84
N VAL A 83 5.17 -6.82 15.75
CA VAL A 83 4.73 -7.33 17.05
C VAL A 83 3.50 -8.24 16.89
N ALA A 84 2.54 -7.90 16.04
CA ALA A 84 1.40 -8.79 15.75
C ALA A 84 1.86 -10.16 15.23
N LEU A 85 2.84 -10.18 14.31
CA LEU A 85 3.45 -11.42 13.82
C LEU A 85 4.15 -12.18 14.95
N PHE A 86 4.94 -11.52 15.78
CA PHE A 86 5.59 -12.14 16.94
C PHE A 86 4.58 -12.78 17.90
N VAL A 87 3.51 -12.07 18.25
CA VAL A 87 2.43 -12.59 19.12
C VAL A 87 1.71 -13.77 18.47
N SER A 88 1.49 -13.75 17.16
CA SER A 88 0.87 -14.87 16.45
C SER A 88 1.69 -16.17 16.55
N VAL A 89 3.02 -16.06 16.56
CA VAL A 89 3.91 -17.21 16.78
C VAL A 89 3.76 -17.73 18.21
N LEU A 90 3.68 -16.85 19.20
CA LEU A 90 3.43 -17.26 20.59
C LEU A 90 2.10 -17.99 20.76
N ILE A 91 1.03 -17.52 20.11
CA ILE A 91 -0.27 -18.20 20.10
C ILE A 91 -0.15 -19.63 19.56
N LEU A 92 0.61 -19.82 18.47
CA LEU A 92 0.84 -21.16 17.90
C LEU A 92 1.62 -22.05 18.86
N LEU A 93 2.63 -21.50 19.54
CA LEU A 93 3.39 -22.23 20.56
C LEU A 93 2.50 -22.62 21.75
N SER A 94 1.66 -21.72 22.24
CA SER A 94 0.66 -22.00 23.30
C SER A 94 -0.30 -23.11 22.87
N GLY A 95 -0.76 -23.13 21.61
CA GLY A 95 -1.57 -24.20 21.06
C GLY A 95 -0.87 -25.57 21.09
N VAL A 96 0.43 -25.63 20.75
CA VAL A 96 1.24 -26.85 20.84
C VAL A 96 1.41 -27.31 22.29
N GLU A 97 1.64 -26.38 23.21
CA GLU A 97 1.81 -26.67 24.63
C GLU A 97 0.53 -27.21 25.27
N LEU A 98 -0.62 -26.63 24.92
CA LEU A 98 -1.93 -27.09 25.36
C LEU A 98 -2.18 -28.56 24.95
N VAL A 99 -1.93 -28.90 23.69
CA VAL A 99 -2.06 -30.30 23.19
C VAL A 99 -1.12 -31.24 23.93
N ARG A 100 0.14 -30.83 24.16
CA ARG A 100 1.10 -31.62 24.93
C ARG A 100 0.67 -31.81 26.39
N GLY A 101 0.07 -30.79 26.99
CA GLY A 101 -0.43 -30.83 28.37
C GLY A 101 -1.53 -31.88 28.57
N VAL A 102 -2.48 -31.96 27.62
CA VAL A 102 -3.54 -32.99 27.63
C VAL A 102 -2.95 -34.39 27.56
N LEU A 103 -1.96 -34.62 26.69
CA LEU A 103 -1.30 -35.92 26.54
C LEU A 103 -0.52 -36.34 27.80
N LYS A 104 -0.04 -35.38 28.60
CA LYS A 104 0.75 -35.63 29.82
C LYS A 104 -0.08 -35.73 31.11
N SER A 105 -1.28 -35.14 31.16
CA SER A 105 -2.15 -35.06 32.35
C SER A 105 -2.67 -36.41 32.90
N ILE A 106 -2.14 -37.54 32.44
CA ILE A 106 -2.60 -38.89 32.78
C ILE A 106 -1.81 -39.50 33.97
N LYS A 107 -0.74 -38.85 34.47
CA LYS A 107 0.28 -39.59 35.25
C LYS A 107 0.49 -39.32 36.74
N ASP A 108 0.07 -38.22 37.36
CA ASP A 108 0.27 -38.06 38.82
C ASP A 108 -0.76 -37.11 39.47
N PRO A 109 -1.63 -37.58 40.38
CA PRO A 109 -2.44 -36.71 41.23
C PRO A 109 -1.61 -36.20 42.42
N VAL A 110 -1.57 -34.88 42.60
CA VAL A 110 -0.94 -34.24 43.77
C VAL A 110 -2.03 -33.89 44.78
N GLU A 111 -1.86 -34.29 46.03
CA GLU A 111 -2.73 -33.89 47.15
C GLU A 111 -2.51 -32.42 47.50
N LEU A 112 -3.60 -31.66 47.61
CA LEU A 112 -3.60 -30.23 47.89
C LEU A 112 -4.07 -29.96 49.33
N GLU A 113 -3.27 -29.21 50.09
CA GLU A 113 -3.55 -28.90 51.50
C GLU A 113 -4.70 -27.87 51.67
N HIS A 114 -4.86 -26.90 50.74
CA HIS A 114 -5.88 -25.83 50.83
C HIS A 114 -6.64 -25.57 49.51
N GLN A 115 -7.49 -26.53 49.13
CA GLN A 115 -8.17 -26.59 47.82
C GLN A 115 -9.14 -25.43 47.52
N GLY A 116 -9.85 -24.92 48.53
CA GLY A 116 -10.85 -23.85 48.35
C GLY A 116 -10.25 -22.48 47.98
N LEU A 117 -9.12 -22.10 48.60
CA LEU A 117 -8.41 -20.85 48.29
C LEU A 117 -7.80 -20.89 46.88
N ALA A 118 -7.21 -22.03 46.50
CA ALA A 118 -6.64 -22.22 45.17
C ALA A 118 -7.72 -22.16 44.08
N LEU A 119 -8.88 -22.79 44.30
CA LEU A 119 -10.01 -22.74 43.37
C LEU A 119 -10.55 -21.33 43.19
N GLY A 120 -10.74 -20.59 44.29
CA GLY A 120 -11.22 -19.21 44.25
C GLY A 120 -10.30 -18.30 43.43
N ALA A 121 -8.99 -18.41 43.63
CA ALA A 121 -8.00 -17.65 42.85
C ALA A 121 -7.99 -18.04 41.37
N ALA A 122 -8.11 -19.33 41.05
CA ALA A 122 -8.17 -19.81 39.67
C ALA A 122 -9.43 -19.32 38.92
N VAL A 123 -10.61 -19.37 39.58
CA VAL A 123 -11.86 -18.86 39.00
C VAL A 123 -11.80 -17.35 38.80
N PHE A 124 -11.30 -16.61 39.79
CA PHE A 124 -11.09 -15.17 39.68
C PHE A 124 -10.19 -14.84 38.47
N SER A 125 -9.11 -15.58 38.28
CA SER A 125 -8.23 -15.45 37.13
C SER A 125 -8.95 -15.62 35.80
N VAL A 126 -9.71 -16.70 35.63
CA VAL A 126 -10.45 -16.97 34.39
C VAL A 126 -11.36 -15.79 34.03
N ILE A 127 -12.08 -15.25 35.02
CA ILE A 127 -12.95 -14.09 34.84
C ILE A 127 -12.15 -12.84 34.44
N THR A 128 -11.04 -12.57 35.13
CA THR A 128 -10.18 -11.42 34.84
C THR A 128 -9.58 -11.49 33.44
N ILE A 129 -9.00 -12.62 33.05
CA ILE A 129 -8.38 -12.82 31.73
C ILE A 129 -9.43 -12.70 30.62
N TYR A 130 -10.62 -13.29 30.82
CA TYR A 130 -11.72 -13.15 29.86
C TYR A 130 -12.18 -11.69 29.70
N ALA A 131 -12.39 -10.98 30.81
CA ALA A 131 -12.76 -9.57 30.78
C ALA A 131 -11.70 -8.72 30.07
N LEU A 132 -10.41 -9.03 30.31
CA LEU A 132 -9.29 -8.36 29.67
C LEU A 132 -9.23 -8.63 28.17
N SER A 133 -9.45 -9.88 27.75
CA SER A 133 -9.52 -10.25 26.34
C SER A 133 -10.63 -9.48 25.62
N GLN A 134 -11.83 -9.41 26.19
CA GLN A 134 -12.95 -8.65 25.61
C GLN A 134 -12.65 -7.14 25.52
N TYR A 135 -12.02 -6.59 26.56
CA TYR A 135 -11.57 -5.19 26.56
C TYR A 135 -10.57 -4.92 25.43
N LYS A 136 -9.55 -5.78 25.29
CA LYS A 136 -8.54 -5.68 24.23
C LYS A 136 -9.16 -5.85 22.84
N PHE A 137 -10.08 -6.81 22.64
CA PHE A 137 -10.79 -6.97 21.36
C PHE A 137 -11.61 -5.74 20.99
N LYS A 138 -12.34 -5.16 21.95
CA LYS A 138 -13.16 -3.96 21.72
C LYS A 138 -12.30 -2.80 21.23
N ILE A 139 -11.23 -2.48 21.95
CA ILE A 139 -10.32 -1.38 21.59
C ILE A 139 -9.56 -1.70 20.30
N GLY A 140 -9.02 -2.92 20.18
CA GLY A 140 -8.26 -3.38 19.02
C GLY A 140 -9.06 -3.27 17.72
N ARG A 141 -10.33 -3.70 17.72
CA ARG A 141 -11.23 -3.55 16.57
C ARG A 141 -11.59 -2.09 16.31
N GLN A 142 -11.87 -1.31 17.36
CA GLN A 142 -12.22 0.11 17.23
C GLN A 142 -11.10 0.93 16.57
N ILE A 143 -9.84 0.64 16.91
CA ILE A 143 -8.69 1.38 16.36
C ILE A 143 -8.09 0.71 15.12
N GLY A 144 -8.47 -0.54 14.83
CA GLY A 144 -7.88 -1.35 13.77
C GLY A 144 -6.44 -1.78 14.07
N SER A 145 -6.11 -2.13 15.32
CA SER A 145 -4.78 -2.63 15.67
C SER A 145 -4.72 -4.16 15.59
N GLN A 146 -3.90 -4.69 14.68
CA GLN A 146 -3.59 -6.11 14.58
C GLN A 146 -2.86 -6.61 15.83
N ALA A 147 -1.90 -5.84 16.37
CA ALA A 147 -1.12 -6.22 17.55
C ALA A 147 -2.02 -6.37 18.79
N LEU A 148 -2.95 -5.44 19.01
CA LEU A 148 -3.86 -5.51 20.15
C LEU A 148 -4.92 -6.63 19.98
N ILE A 149 -5.36 -6.90 18.74
CA ILE A 149 -6.24 -8.04 18.45
C ILE A 149 -5.51 -9.37 18.65
N ALA A 150 -4.23 -9.46 18.27
CA ALA A 150 -3.39 -10.62 18.53
C ALA A 150 -3.19 -10.84 20.04
N ASP A 151 -2.92 -9.77 20.81
CA ASP A 151 -2.82 -9.83 22.27
C ASP A 151 -4.15 -10.19 22.96
N ALA A 152 -5.28 -9.72 22.42
CA ALA A 152 -6.61 -10.11 22.89
C ALA A 152 -6.90 -11.59 22.64
N THR A 153 -6.49 -12.06 21.46
CA THR A 153 -6.57 -13.45 21.03
C THR A 153 -5.73 -14.35 21.92
N HIS A 154 -4.47 -14.01 22.14
CA HIS A 154 -3.57 -14.75 23.03
C HIS A 154 -4.21 -14.91 24.41
N SER A 155 -4.65 -13.81 25.04
CA SER A 155 -5.37 -13.89 26.32
C SER A 155 -6.67 -14.70 26.25
N TYR A 156 -7.39 -14.70 25.12
CA TYR A 156 -8.56 -15.56 24.96
C TYR A 156 -8.18 -17.05 24.95
N THR A 157 -7.04 -17.40 24.36
CA THR A 157 -6.53 -18.77 24.39
C THR A 157 -6.14 -19.19 25.81
N ASP A 158 -5.58 -18.26 26.60
CA ASP A 158 -5.21 -18.52 28.00
C ASP A 158 -6.42 -18.75 28.91
N VAL A 159 -7.59 -18.17 28.60
CA VAL A 159 -8.84 -18.47 29.33
C VAL A 159 -9.10 -19.96 29.36
N PHE A 160 -8.91 -20.66 28.23
CA PHE A 160 -9.14 -22.10 28.17
C PHE A 160 -8.09 -22.87 28.97
N SER A 161 -6.82 -22.49 28.89
CA SER A 161 -5.75 -23.06 29.71
C SER A 161 -6.02 -22.90 31.20
N SER A 162 -6.46 -21.71 31.65
CA SER A 162 -6.83 -21.47 33.05
C SER A 162 -8.11 -22.20 33.46
N ILE A 163 -9.08 -22.43 32.55
CA ILE A 163 -10.23 -23.30 32.82
C ILE A 163 -9.78 -24.73 33.10
N VAL A 164 -8.79 -25.25 32.37
CA VAL A 164 -8.20 -26.57 32.66
C VAL A 164 -7.62 -26.61 34.08
N VAL A 165 -7.00 -25.53 34.56
CA VAL A 165 -6.51 -25.43 35.95
C VAL A 165 -7.66 -25.44 36.97
N VAL A 166 -8.73 -24.66 36.73
CA VAL A 166 -9.94 -24.67 37.58
C VAL A 166 -10.53 -26.09 37.65
N VAL A 167 -10.61 -26.74 36.50
CA VAL A 167 -11.11 -28.09 36.35
C VAL A 167 -10.22 -29.11 37.07
N ALA A 168 -8.89 -28.97 36.99
CA ALA A 168 -7.94 -29.85 37.67
C ALA A 168 -8.01 -29.71 39.20
N ILE A 169 -8.10 -28.47 39.71
CA ILE A 169 -8.28 -28.20 41.15
C ILE A 169 -9.64 -28.71 41.63
N THR A 170 -10.70 -28.53 40.83
CA THR A 170 -12.04 -29.07 41.16
C THR A 170 -12.04 -30.60 41.14
N GLY A 171 -11.41 -31.20 40.13
CA GLY A 171 -11.33 -32.65 39.96
C GLY A 171 -10.56 -33.33 41.10
N SER A 172 -9.49 -32.71 41.61
CA SER A 172 -8.79 -33.21 42.80
C SER A 172 -9.64 -33.14 44.07
N MET A 173 -10.54 -32.17 44.20
CA MET A 173 -11.52 -32.11 45.32
C MET A 173 -12.52 -33.27 45.30
N PHE A 174 -12.91 -33.75 44.11
CA PHE A 174 -13.93 -34.80 43.94
C PHE A 174 -13.35 -36.19 43.57
N GLY A 175 -12.02 -36.33 43.44
CA GLY A 175 -11.37 -37.57 43.00
C GLY A 175 -11.66 -37.94 41.53
N ILE A 176 -12.07 -36.97 40.71
CA ILE A 176 -12.45 -37.16 39.31
C ILE A 176 -11.35 -36.55 38.42
N HIS A 177 -10.50 -37.41 37.87
CA HIS A 177 -9.30 -37.00 37.12
C HIS A 177 -9.48 -37.00 35.60
N TRP A 178 -10.63 -37.43 35.09
CA TRP A 178 -10.87 -37.58 33.65
C TRP A 178 -11.74 -36.42 33.13
N LEU A 179 -11.15 -35.23 33.02
CA LEU A 179 -11.80 -34.15 32.28
C LEU A 179 -11.28 -34.11 30.84
N ASP A 180 -12.25 -34.14 29.94
CA ASP A 180 -12.21 -34.70 28.60
C ASP A 180 -11.18 -34.06 27.64
N GLY A 181 -10.29 -34.89 27.10
CA GLY A 181 -9.27 -34.47 26.13
C GLY A 181 -9.85 -34.04 24.77
N VAL A 182 -11.09 -34.43 24.44
CA VAL A 182 -11.74 -34.05 23.17
C VAL A 182 -12.04 -32.55 23.13
N GLY A 183 -12.53 -31.98 24.23
CA GLY A 183 -12.80 -30.53 24.32
C GLY A 183 -11.55 -29.70 24.15
N VAL A 184 -10.44 -30.12 24.75
CA VAL A 184 -9.15 -29.42 24.62
C VAL A 184 -8.57 -29.56 23.21
N LEU A 185 -8.75 -30.70 22.55
CA LEU A 185 -8.39 -30.85 21.14
C LEU A 185 -9.18 -29.89 20.25
N VAL A 186 -10.50 -29.79 20.43
CA VAL A 186 -11.34 -28.84 19.66
C VAL A 186 -10.88 -27.40 19.89
N ILE A 187 -10.64 -27.00 21.14
CA ILE A 187 -10.14 -25.67 21.49
C ILE A 187 -8.77 -25.42 20.83
N SER A 188 -7.86 -26.39 20.89
CA SER A 188 -6.54 -26.25 20.28
C SER A 188 -6.61 -26.02 18.77
N LEU A 189 -7.53 -26.67 18.05
CA LEU A 189 -7.75 -26.43 16.62
C LEU A 189 -8.21 -25.00 16.33
N ILE A 190 -9.09 -24.45 17.18
CA ILE A 190 -9.53 -23.05 17.08
C ILE A 190 -8.35 -22.10 17.30
N ILE A 191 -7.51 -22.38 18.31
CA ILE A 191 -6.29 -21.61 18.62
C ILE A 191 -5.34 -21.63 17.42
N PHE A 192 -5.06 -22.81 16.86
CA PHE A 192 -4.21 -22.93 15.67
C PHE A 192 -4.76 -22.17 14.48
N LYS A 193 -6.06 -22.31 14.19
CA LYS A 193 -6.70 -21.56 13.10
C LYS A 193 -6.50 -20.06 13.28
N LEU A 194 -6.76 -19.55 14.48
CA LEU A 194 -6.67 -18.13 14.76
C LEU A 194 -5.21 -17.63 14.71
N GLY A 195 -4.27 -18.37 15.30
CA GLY A 195 -2.84 -18.07 15.22
C GLY A 195 -2.32 -18.06 13.78
N ILE A 196 -2.70 -19.04 12.94
CA ILE A 196 -2.31 -19.11 11.53
C ILE A 196 -2.90 -17.94 10.74
N THR A 197 -4.18 -17.63 10.96
CA THR A 197 -4.84 -16.49 10.30
C THR A 197 -4.17 -15.17 10.65
N THR A 198 -3.91 -14.91 11.94
CA THR A 198 -3.20 -13.70 12.37
C THR A 198 -1.77 -13.65 11.81
N ALA A 199 -1.03 -14.76 11.86
CA ALA A 199 0.33 -14.82 11.31
C ALA A 199 0.35 -14.52 9.81
N LYS A 200 -0.57 -15.13 9.05
CA LYS A 200 -0.71 -14.91 7.60
C LYS A 200 -1.04 -13.45 7.30
N GLU A 201 -2.01 -12.86 8.00
CA GLU A 201 -2.39 -11.45 7.80
C GLU A 201 -1.25 -10.49 8.12
N SER A 202 -0.54 -10.71 9.22
CA SER A 202 0.62 -9.87 9.59
C SER A 202 1.77 -10.02 8.60
N ALA A 203 2.08 -11.25 8.15
CA ALA A 203 3.11 -11.50 7.14
C ALA A 203 2.77 -10.86 5.80
N LEU A 204 1.53 -11.01 5.33
CA LEU A 204 1.06 -10.36 4.10
C LEU A 204 1.13 -8.83 4.20
N THR A 205 0.73 -8.27 5.35
CA THR A 205 0.81 -6.81 5.57
C THR A 205 2.26 -6.32 5.59
N LEU A 206 3.20 -7.11 6.14
CA LEU A 206 4.63 -6.78 6.11
C LEU A 206 5.20 -6.75 4.69
N MET A 207 4.71 -7.65 3.82
CA MET A 207 5.03 -7.71 2.38
C MET A 207 4.24 -6.69 1.53
N ASP A 208 3.59 -5.70 2.15
CA ASP A 208 2.82 -4.66 1.47
C ASP A 208 1.60 -5.18 0.67
N ALA A 209 1.07 -6.36 1.02
CA ALA A 209 -0.14 -6.87 0.40
C ALA A 209 -1.38 -6.10 0.86
N TRP A 210 -2.25 -5.78 -0.10
CA TRP A 210 -3.56 -5.19 0.16
C TRP A 210 -4.63 -6.28 0.25
N LEU A 211 -5.37 -6.33 1.36
CA LEU A 211 -6.33 -7.41 1.64
C LEU A 211 -7.80 -7.02 1.41
N ASP A 212 -8.07 -5.77 1.02
CA ASP A 212 -9.42 -5.19 0.90
C ASP A 212 -9.74 -4.76 -0.54
N SER A 213 -10.00 -5.74 -1.43
CA SER A 213 -10.29 -5.49 -2.84
C SER A 213 -11.47 -4.55 -3.06
N ASP A 214 -12.47 -4.63 -2.17
CA ASP A 214 -13.70 -3.83 -2.28
C ASP A 214 -13.40 -2.34 -2.11
N SER A 215 -12.45 -1.98 -1.24
CA SER A 215 -11.99 -0.59 -1.10
C SER A 215 -11.33 -0.07 -2.38
N LEU A 216 -10.56 -0.88 -3.10
CA LEU A 216 -9.95 -0.45 -4.37
C LEU A 216 -11.00 -0.15 -5.43
N GLU A 217 -12.08 -0.93 -5.50
CA GLU A 217 -13.17 -0.66 -6.43
C GLU A 217 -13.93 0.62 -6.10
N ARG A 218 -14.21 0.87 -4.80
CA ARG A 218 -14.86 2.11 -4.38
C ARG A 218 -13.99 3.32 -4.72
N ILE A 219 -12.70 3.27 -4.42
CA ILE A 219 -11.75 4.31 -4.79
C ILE A 219 -11.75 4.55 -6.30
N ARG A 220 -11.63 3.48 -7.10
CA ARG A 220 -11.62 3.60 -8.57
C ARG A 220 -12.91 4.25 -9.07
N ARG A 221 -14.07 3.88 -8.51
CA ARG A 221 -15.35 4.51 -8.85
C ARG A 221 -15.36 5.98 -8.47
N SER A 222 -15.00 6.34 -7.23
CA SER A 222 -15.02 7.73 -6.76
C SER A 222 -14.10 8.62 -7.59
N VAL A 223 -12.88 8.16 -7.90
CA VAL A 223 -11.91 8.93 -8.70
C VAL A 223 -12.35 9.06 -10.17
N ASN A 224 -12.93 8.03 -10.78
CA ASN A 224 -13.45 8.12 -12.15
C ASN A 224 -14.63 9.10 -12.32
N HIS A 225 -15.28 9.54 -11.23
CA HIS A 225 -16.35 10.55 -11.30
C HIS A 225 -15.83 11.99 -11.23
N ILE A 226 -14.53 12.19 -10.98
CA ILE A 226 -13.92 13.52 -10.90
C ILE A 226 -13.82 14.11 -12.32
N PRO A 227 -14.35 15.31 -12.58
CA PRO A 227 -14.18 15.98 -13.86
C PRO A 227 -12.70 16.16 -14.21
N GLY A 228 -12.31 15.81 -15.44
CA GLY A 228 -10.93 15.87 -15.89
C GLY A 228 -10.14 14.57 -15.69
N VAL A 229 -10.71 13.56 -15.02
CA VAL A 229 -10.21 12.18 -15.04
C VAL A 229 -10.84 11.43 -16.21
N ASN A 230 -10.01 10.83 -17.06
CA ASN A 230 -10.46 9.88 -18.09
C ASN A 230 -10.58 8.47 -17.50
N LYS A 231 -9.53 8.03 -16.82
CA LYS A 231 -9.40 6.65 -16.34
C LYS A 231 -8.37 6.55 -15.21
N VAL A 232 -8.64 5.70 -14.22
CA VAL A 232 -7.63 5.23 -13.27
C VAL A 232 -6.91 3.99 -13.81
N ASP A 233 -5.60 4.10 -14.05
CA ASP A 233 -4.77 3.03 -14.59
C ASP A 233 -4.35 2.03 -13.51
N ASP A 234 -3.75 2.52 -12.43
CA ASP A 234 -3.20 1.70 -11.37
C ASP A 234 -3.46 2.31 -9.99
N ILE A 235 -3.69 1.45 -9.01
CA ILE A 235 -3.87 1.82 -7.60
C ILE A 235 -3.07 0.83 -6.76
N ARG A 236 -2.05 1.33 -6.06
CA ARG A 236 -1.23 0.54 -5.15
C ARG A 236 -1.39 1.10 -3.76
N LEU A 237 -1.96 0.30 -2.87
CA LEU A 237 -2.10 0.65 -1.47
C LEU A 237 -1.34 -0.35 -0.61
N ARG A 238 -0.76 0.15 0.46
CA ARG A 238 -0.10 -0.67 1.48
C ARG A 238 -0.44 -0.19 2.87
N ARG A 239 -0.60 -1.13 3.78
CA ARG A 239 -0.88 -0.84 5.19
C ARG A 239 0.41 -0.90 6.01
N SER A 240 0.58 0.10 6.87
CA SER A 240 1.68 0.19 7.81
C SER A 240 1.08 0.47 9.19
N GLY A 241 0.95 -0.57 10.02
CA GLY A 241 0.23 -0.54 11.28
C GLY A 241 -1.22 -0.05 11.12
N LEU A 242 -1.49 1.12 11.70
CA LEU A 242 -2.82 1.76 11.69
C LEU A 242 -3.02 2.74 10.52
N VAL A 243 -2.01 2.98 9.70
CA VAL A 243 -2.08 3.91 8.56
C VAL A 243 -1.96 3.19 7.22
N VAL A 244 -2.43 3.87 6.17
CA VAL A 244 -2.32 3.44 4.78
C VAL A 244 -1.46 4.44 4.02
N PHE A 245 -0.60 3.91 3.16
CA PHE A 245 0.15 4.66 2.15
C PHE A 245 -0.31 4.20 0.76
N GLY A 246 -0.28 5.10 -0.21
CA GLY A 246 -0.73 4.80 -1.56
C GLY A 246 0.11 5.43 -2.67
N GLU A 247 -0.03 4.84 -3.84
CA GLU A 247 0.37 5.40 -5.14
C GLU A 247 -0.80 5.16 -6.11
N MET A 248 -1.06 6.15 -6.96
CA MET A 248 -2.12 6.07 -7.96
C MET A 248 -1.63 6.67 -9.27
N GLN A 249 -1.97 5.99 -10.38
CA GLN A 249 -1.78 6.52 -11.73
C GLN A 249 -3.13 6.80 -12.36
N VAL A 250 -3.30 8.02 -12.85
CA VAL A 250 -4.56 8.49 -13.44
C VAL A 250 -4.27 9.12 -14.80
N GLU A 251 -5.09 8.80 -15.78
CA GLU A 251 -5.10 9.44 -17.09
C GLU A 251 -6.07 10.64 -17.06
N SER A 252 -5.59 11.83 -17.43
CA SER A 252 -6.43 13.01 -17.57
C SER A 252 -7.28 12.96 -18.85
N ALA A 253 -8.39 13.69 -18.87
CA ALA A 253 -9.29 13.76 -20.03
C ALA A 253 -8.67 14.43 -21.27
N GLY A 254 -7.58 15.19 -21.09
CA GLY A 254 -6.84 15.83 -22.17
C GLY A 254 -5.52 16.40 -21.68
N GLU A 255 -4.90 17.22 -22.52
CA GLU A 255 -3.72 17.98 -22.13
C GLU A 255 -4.11 19.13 -21.19
N TYR A 256 -3.48 19.15 -20.02
CA TYR A 256 -3.68 20.17 -19.01
C TYR A 256 -2.34 20.79 -18.64
N ASP A 257 -2.36 22.08 -18.29
CA ASP A 257 -1.19 22.71 -17.70
C ASP A 257 -0.91 22.14 -16.30
N LEU A 258 0.28 22.43 -15.77
CA LEU A 258 0.73 21.91 -14.49
C LEU A 258 -0.14 22.34 -13.30
N GLN A 259 -0.77 23.52 -13.37
CA GLN A 259 -1.63 24.03 -12.29
C GLN A 259 -2.93 23.23 -12.21
N ILE A 260 -3.54 22.94 -13.36
CA ILE A 260 -4.74 22.11 -13.43
C ILE A 260 -4.42 20.68 -12.99
N VAL A 261 -3.25 20.14 -13.36
CA VAL A 261 -2.80 18.82 -12.90
C VAL A 261 -2.61 18.78 -11.38
N GLU A 262 -2.04 19.82 -10.77
CA GLU A 262 -1.91 19.92 -9.31
C GLU A 262 -3.29 19.96 -8.63
N MET A 263 -4.21 20.77 -9.14
CA MET A 263 -5.60 20.80 -8.62
C MET A 263 -6.29 19.45 -8.72
N LEU A 264 -6.18 18.78 -9.86
CA LEU A 264 -6.76 17.45 -10.08
C LEU A 264 -6.16 16.43 -9.12
N SER A 265 -4.85 16.49 -8.88
CA SER A 265 -4.16 15.59 -7.94
C SER A 265 -4.65 15.77 -6.51
N VAL A 266 -4.90 17.00 -6.07
CA VAL A 266 -5.48 17.29 -4.74
C VAL A 266 -6.90 16.74 -4.63
N GLU A 267 -7.74 16.95 -5.64
CA GLU A 267 -9.13 16.42 -5.64
C GLU A 267 -9.16 14.89 -5.62
N ILE A 268 -8.24 14.24 -6.35
CA ILE A 268 -8.04 12.79 -6.30
C ILE A 268 -7.62 12.36 -4.89
N GLU A 269 -6.63 13.01 -4.28
CA GLU A 269 -6.18 12.70 -2.91
C GLU A 269 -7.35 12.79 -1.90
N GLU A 270 -8.17 13.83 -1.98
CA GLU A 270 -9.33 14.01 -1.11
C GLU A 270 -10.38 12.91 -1.32
N ALA A 271 -10.66 12.54 -2.57
CA ALA A 271 -11.57 11.44 -2.90
C ALA A 271 -11.08 10.11 -2.32
N VAL A 272 -9.78 9.79 -2.43
CA VAL A 272 -9.20 8.57 -1.85
C VAL A 272 -9.26 8.62 -0.32
N LYS A 273 -8.96 9.77 0.28
CA LYS A 273 -9.00 9.96 1.75
C LYS A 273 -10.41 9.82 2.34
N SER A 274 -11.44 10.12 1.56
CA SER A 274 -12.83 9.91 1.96
C SER A 274 -13.18 8.43 2.09
N GLU A 275 -12.64 7.57 1.21
CA GLU A 275 -12.81 6.11 1.24
C GLU A 275 -11.90 5.43 2.25
N ILE A 276 -10.69 5.98 2.47
CA ILE A 276 -9.71 5.48 3.44
C ILE A 276 -9.37 6.59 4.46
N PRO A 277 -10.14 6.70 5.56
CA PRO A 277 -9.95 7.77 6.55
C PRO A 277 -8.60 7.75 7.28
N ASN A 278 -7.87 6.63 7.22
CA ASN A 278 -6.54 6.47 7.79
C ASN A 278 -5.41 6.49 6.74
N LEU A 279 -5.69 7.06 5.56
CA LEU A 279 -4.67 7.38 4.57
C LEU A 279 -3.75 8.47 5.12
N GLU A 280 -2.48 8.14 5.31
CA GLU A 280 -1.46 9.08 5.77
C GLU A 280 -0.91 9.90 4.59
N HIS A 281 -0.66 9.22 3.46
CA HIS A 281 -0.15 9.85 2.25
C HIS A 281 -0.46 9.00 1.01
N ILE A 282 -0.74 9.67 -0.10
CA ILE A 282 -0.84 9.08 -1.42
C ILE A 282 -0.06 9.93 -2.43
N SER A 283 0.70 9.28 -3.30
CA SER A 283 1.30 9.93 -4.47
C SER A 283 0.41 9.72 -5.68
N VAL A 284 0.00 10.80 -6.33
CA VAL A 284 -0.82 10.77 -7.54
C VAL A 284 0.04 11.18 -8.73
N ASP A 285 0.16 10.28 -9.69
CA ASP A 285 0.84 10.52 -10.97
C ASP A 285 -0.23 10.67 -12.07
N VAL A 286 -0.42 11.89 -12.53
CA VAL A 286 -1.38 12.22 -13.59
C VAL A 286 -0.67 12.22 -14.93
N LYS A 287 -1.08 11.31 -15.81
CA LYS A 287 -0.59 11.22 -17.18
C LYS A 287 -1.55 11.96 -18.11
N PRO A 288 -1.02 12.69 -19.11
CA PRO A 288 -1.87 13.30 -20.12
C PRO A 288 -2.66 12.22 -20.86
N GLY A 289 -3.94 12.49 -21.10
CA GLY A 289 -4.72 11.71 -22.06
C GLY A 289 -4.04 11.73 -23.44
N LYS A 290 -4.30 10.71 -24.27
CA LYS A 290 -3.70 10.63 -25.61
C LYS A 290 -3.87 11.94 -26.39
N ILE A 291 -2.76 12.47 -26.92
CA ILE A 291 -2.76 13.60 -27.85
C ILE A 291 -3.70 13.24 -29.01
N SER A 292 -4.87 13.90 -29.04
CA SER A 292 -5.93 13.53 -29.98
C SER A 292 -5.70 14.09 -31.39
N VAL A 293 -4.82 15.10 -31.53
CA VAL A 293 -4.45 15.70 -32.82
C VAL A 293 -2.95 15.97 -32.82
N LEU A 294 -2.22 15.37 -33.76
CA LEU A 294 -0.81 15.63 -34.01
C LEU A 294 -0.68 16.63 -35.16
N LYS A 295 -0.01 17.76 -34.94
CA LYS A 295 0.36 18.69 -36.00
C LYS A 295 1.75 18.33 -36.53
N VAL A 296 1.81 17.92 -37.78
CA VAL A 296 3.02 17.50 -38.49
C VAL A 296 3.43 18.56 -39.50
N ALA A 297 4.68 18.99 -39.49
CA ALA A 297 5.24 19.85 -40.53
C ALA A 297 6.14 19.05 -41.48
N ILE A 298 5.94 19.24 -42.78
CA ILE A 298 6.70 18.56 -43.83
C ILE A 298 7.25 19.64 -44.79
N PRO A 299 8.57 19.69 -45.03
CA PRO A 299 9.18 20.63 -45.95
C PRO A 299 8.85 20.26 -47.40
N ILE A 300 8.37 21.23 -48.18
CA ILE A 300 7.98 21.02 -49.59
C ILE A 300 8.63 22.05 -50.52
N MET A 301 8.90 21.62 -51.75
CA MET A 301 9.47 22.47 -52.81
C MET A 301 8.39 23.17 -53.64
N ILE A 302 7.28 22.48 -53.90
CA ILE A 302 6.20 22.97 -54.78
C ILE A 302 4.87 22.78 -54.04
N PRO A 303 4.07 23.84 -53.83
CA PRO A 303 2.85 23.79 -53.03
C PRO A 303 1.64 23.27 -53.84
N GLU A 304 1.56 21.96 -54.02
CA GLU A 304 0.48 21.24 -54.73
C GLU A 304 -0.41 20.43 -53.75
N GLY A 305 -0.62 20.94 -52.54
CA GLY A 305 -1.42 20.27 -51.52
C GLY A 305 -0.79 18.94 -51.06
N LEU A 306 -1.58 17.87 -50.96
CA LEU A 306 -1.07 16.54 -50.59
C LEU A 306 -0.18 15.89 -51.67
N GLN A 307 -0.21 16.42 -52.89
CA GLN A 307 0.66 15.99 -53.99
C GLN A 307 1.94 16.85 -54.07
N SER A 308 2.18 17.71 -53.08
CA SER A 308 3.36 18.56 -53.02
C SER A 308 4.65 17.75 -53.04
N LYS A 309 5.60 18.20 -53.85
CA LYS A 309 6.93 17.58 -53.93
C LYS A 309 7.75 17.89 -52.69
N LEU A 310 8.30 16.85 -52.05
CA LEU A 310 9.06 16.98 -50.80
C LEU A 310 10.41 17.70 -51.00
N SER A 311 10.83 18.44 -49.98
CA SER A 311 12.18 19.00 -49.87
C SER A 311 13.01 18.18 -48.90
N ARG A 312 14.28 17.92 -49.24
CA ARG A 312 15.21 17.19 -48.37
C ARG A 312 15.75 18.05 -47.22
N HIS A 313 15.98 19.34 -47.49
CA HIS A 313 16.60 20.25 -46.54
C HIS A 313 15.55 21.11 -45.83
N ILE A 314 15.66 21.20 -44.51
CA ILE A 314 14.75 22.01 -43.69
C ILE A 314 14.86 23.51 -43.99
N GLY A 315 16.06 24.08 -43.95
CA GLY A 315 16.26 25.53 -44.05
C GLY A 315 16.16 26.09 -45.47
N LYS A 316 16.27 25.24 -46.50
CA LYS A 316 16.16 25.64 -47.91
C LYS A 316 14.77 25.41 -48.49
N ALA A 317 13.90 24.69 -47.77
CA ALA A 317 12.54 24.45 -48.21
C ALA A 317 11.80 25.80 -48.32
N PRO A 318 11.25 26.15 -49.49
CA PRO A 318 10.51 27.39 -49.68
C PRO A 318 9.16 27.38 -48.95
N TYR A 319 8.56 26.20 -48.75
CA TYR A 319 7.26 26.05 -48.11
C TYR A 319 7.24 24.88 -47.13
N TYR A 320 6.25 24.90 -46.24
CA TYR A 320 5.88 23.79 -45.38
C TYR A 320 4.41 23.48 -45.53
N ILE A 321 4.07 22.21 -45.58
CA ILE A 321 2.70 21.76 -45.35
C ILE A 321 2.56 21.35 -43.88
N PHE A 322 1.54 21.89 -43.23
CA PHE A 322 1.13 21.55 -41.87
C PHE A 322 -0.08 20.64 -41.94
N ILE A 323 -0.02 19.49 -41.28
CA ILE A 323 -1.07 18.48 -41.35
C ILE A 323 -1.50 18.12 -39.94
N GLU A 324 -2.79 18.26 -39.67
CA GLU A 324 -3.39 17.82 -38.42
C GLU A 324 -3.90 16.39 -38.57
N LEU A 325 -3.33 15.48 -37.79
CA LEU A 325 -3.65 14.05 -37.81
C LEU A 325 -4.39 13.65 -36.55
N LYS A 326 -5.54 13.01 -36.69
CA LYS A 326 -6.27 12.35 -35.60
C LYS A 326 -6.43 10.87 -35.91
N ASP A 327 -5.93 9.99 -35.04
CA ASP A 327 -5.92 8.54 -35.25
C ASP A 327 -5.38 8.13 -36.64
N ASN A 328 -4.27 8.75 -37.06
CA ASN A 328 -3.64 8.61 -38.39
C ASN A 328 -4.50 9.04 -39.59
N LYS A 329 -5.58 9.79 -39.37
CA LYS A 329 -6.40 10.39 -40.44
C LYS A 329 -6.16 11.88 -40.51
N ILE A 330 -6.05 12.39 -41.73
CA ILE A 330 -5.94 13.83 -42.00
C ILE A 330 -7.26 14.51 -41.64
N MET A 331 -7.19 15.45 -40.70
CA MET A 331 -8.31 16.31 -40.31
C MET A 331 -8.33 17.59 -41.15
N SER A 332 -7.17 18.22 -41.26
CA SER A 332 -6.96 19.47 -42.00
C SER A 332 -5.51 19.54 -42.48
N TRP A 333 -5.25 20.37 -43.49
CA TRP A 333 -3.89 20.74 -43.87
C TRP A 333 -3.87 22.19 -44.38
N ASP A 334 -2.73 22.85 -44.20
CA ASP A 334 -2.47 24.21 -44.69
C ASP A 334 -1.01 24.32 -45.17
N ILE A 335 -0.73 25.28 -46.05
CA ILE A 335 0.62 25.52 -46.59
C ILE A 335 1.09 26.91 -46.16
N GLY A 336 2.24 26.96 -45.49
CA GLY A 336 2.93 28.20 -45.12
C GLY A 336 4.22 28.40 -45.91
N GLU A 337 4.51 29.65 -46.24
CA GLU A 337 5.82 30.03 -46.78
C GLU A 337 6.87 30.02 -45.66
N ASN A 338 8.06 29.49 -45.95
CA ASN A 338 9.16 29.55 -45.00
C ASN A 338 9.82 30.94 -45.06
N PRO A 339 9.64 31.81 -44.04
CA PRO A 339 10.19 33.17 -44.07
C PRO A 339 11.72 33.18 -44.04
N ALA A 340 12.34 32.06 -43.65
CA ALA A 340 13.78 31.91 -43.57
C ALA A 340 14.43 31.30 -44.83
N ALA A 341 13.62 30.92 -45.83
CA ALA A 341 14.09 30.22 -47.02
C ALA A 341 15.14 31.01 -47.81
N ASP A 342 15.08 32.35 -47.80
CA ASP A 342 15.96 33.23 -48.56
C ASP A 342 17.13 33.83 -47.75
N LEU A 343 17.22 33.61 -46.44
CA LEU A 343 18.22 34.26 -45.59
C LEU A 343 19.66 33.77 -45.81
N ASP A 344 20.67 34.62 -46.00
CA ASP A 344 22.05 34.12 -46.25
C ASP A 344 22.68 33.36 -45.08
N ARG A 345 22.18 33.54 -43.84
CA ARG A 345 22.73 32.89 -42.63
C ARG A 345 21.63 32.47 -41.67
N LYS A 346 21.89 31.43 -40.89
CA LYS A 346 21.00 30.87 -39.85
C LYS A 346 19.62 30.44 -40.38
N ARG A 347 19.47 30.16 -41.69
CA ARG A 347 18.20 29.72 -42.32
C ARG A 347 17.49 28.66 -41.50
N GLY A 348 18.19 27.57 -41.19
CA GLY A 348 17.57 26.44 -40.51
C GLY A 348 17.18 26.73 -39.05
N VAL A 349 17.93 27.56 -38.31
CA VAL A 349 17.56 27.95 -36.95
C VAL A 349 16.32 28.85 -36.98
N LYS A 350 16.25 29.80 -37.92
CA LYS A 350 15.07 30.64 -38.14
C LYS A 350 13.87 29.87 -38.64
N THR A 351 14.08 28.83 -39.45
CA THR A 351 13.02 27.89 -39.84
C THR A 351 12.51 27.12 -38.62
N ALA A 352 13.39 26.68 -37.72
CA ALA A 352 13.00 26.00 -36.50
C ALA A 352 12.19 26.91 -35.55
N GLU A 353 12.59 28.17 -35.38
CA GLU A 353 11.81 29.18 -34.63
C GLU A 353 10.42 29.38 -35.27
N TYR A 354 10.34 29.48 -36.60
CA TYR A 354 9.05 29.61 -37.30
C TYR A 354 8.15 28.38 -37.09
N LEU A 355 8.68 27.16 -37.18
CA LEU A 355 7.89 25.94 -36.98
C LEU A 355 7.46 25.76 -35.51
N GLU A 356 8.26 26.23 -34.56
CA GLU A 356 7.90 26.29 -33.14
C GLU A 356 6.72 27.24 -32.91
N GLU A 357 6.73 28.42 -33.53
CA GLU A 357 5.61 29.39 -33.47
C GLU A 357 4.31 28.86 -34.10
N GLN A 358 4.38 27.78 -34.89
CA GLN A 358 3.21 27.12 -35.49
C GLN A 358 2.66 25.96 -34.63
N ASP A 359 3.15 25.77 -33.39
CA ASP A 359 2.72 24.71 -32.46
C ASP A 359 2.83 23.29 -33.06
N VAL A 360 3.90 23.04 -33.81
CA VAL A 360 4.13 21.75 -34.47
C VAL A 360 4.65 20.72 -33.46
N ASN A 361 4.06 19.52 -33.44
CA ASN A 361 4.52 18.43 -32.57
C ASN A 361 5.63 17.59 -33.22
N ILE A 362 5.58 17.44 -34.55
CA ILE A 362 6.46 16.54 -35.32
C ILE A 362 6.93 17.26 -36.58
N VAL A 363 8.22 17.19 -36.89
CA VAL A 363 8.76 17.61 -38.20
C VAL A 363 9.38 16.39 -38.88
N ILE A 364 8.96 16.14 -40.12
CA ILE A 364 9.53 15.05 -40.95
C ILE A 364 10.56 15.66 -41.89
N VAL A 365 11.83 15.25 -41.77
CA VAL A 365 12.92 15.80 -42.57
C VAL A 365 13.90 14.72 -42.99
N LYS A 366 14.62 14.96 -44.09
CA LYS A 366 15.75 14.10 -44.49
C LYS A 366 17.05 14.61 -43.87
N ASP A 367 17.35 15.87 -44.16
CA ASP A 367 18.63 16.48 -43.86
C ASP A 367 18.44 17.66 -42.89
N ILE A 368 19.07 17.57 -41.71
CA ILE A 368 19.00 18.56 -40.64
C ILE A 368 20.39 18.82 -40.05
N GLY A 369 20.82 20.09 -40.14
CA GLY A 369 22.05 20.53 -39.49
C GLY A 369 21.93 20.70 -37.98
N GLY A 370 23.07 20.81 -37.29
CA GLY A 370 23.13 20.87 -35.83
C GLY A 370 22.34 22.02 -35.18
N GLY A 371 22.31 23.22 -35.77
CA GLY A 371 21.56 24.36 -35.21
C GLY A 371 20.05 24.10 -35.08
N PRO A 372 19.33 23.82 -36.18
CA PRO A 372 17.91 23.44 -36.14
C PRO A 372 17.65 22.24 -35.25
N PHE A 373 18.49 21.21 -35.30
CA PHE A 373 18.34 19.99 -34.49
C PHE A 373 18.25 20.30 -32.99
N HIS A 374 19.21 21.08 -32.45
CA HIS A 374 19.17 21.46 -31.03
C HIS A 374 17.95 22.31 -30.71
N LYS A 375 17.54 23.21 -31.62
CA LYS A 375 16.36 24.07 -31.40
C LYS A 375 15.07 23.26 -31.29
N PHE A 376 14.84 22.27 -32.15
CA PHE A 376 13.68 21.38 -32.02
C PHE A 376 13.75 20.52 -30.76
N HIS A 377 14.95 20.06 -30.39
CA HIS A 377 15.14 19.27 -29.18
C HIS A 377 14.82 20.08 -27.91
N ASP A 378 15.30 21.32 -27.84
CA ASP A 378 15.02 22.26 -26.74
C ASP A 378 13.52 22.58 -26.62
N SER A 379 12.80 22.56 -27.75
CA SER A 379 11.35 22.80 -27.83
C SER A 379 10.51 21.52 -27.79
N PHE A 380 11.10 20.35 -27.50
CA PHE A 380 10.44 19.03 -27.44
C PHE A 380 9.70 18.60 -28.72
N ILE A 381 10.07 19.14 -29.87
CA ILE A 381 9.50 18.79 -31.17
C ILE A 381 10.18 17.51 -31.69
N LYS A 382 9.38 16.48 -32.01
CA LYS A 382 9.91 15.21 -32.51
C LYS A 382 10.37 15.34 -33.96
N LEU A 383 11.56 14.81 -34.24
CA LEU A 383 12.12 14.74 -35.59
C LEU A 383 11.99 13.31 -36.12
N LEU A 384 11.30 13.14 -37.24
CA LEU A 384 11.18 11.86 -37.93
C LEU A 384 11.96 11.90 -39.25
N GLU A 385 12.61 10.78 -39.58
CA GLU A 385 13.38 10.64 -40.81
C GLU A 385 12.46 10.43 -42.01
N MET A 386 12.67 11.23 -43.06
CA MET A 386 11.99 11.06 -44.34
C MET A 386 12.58 9.87 -45.11
N PRO A 387 11.75 8.89 -45.55
CA PRO A 387 12.21 7.78 -46.39
C PRO A 387 12.68 8.26 -47.77
N ASP A 388 13.66 7.58 -48.37
CA ASP A 388 14.16 7.94 -49.71
C ASP A 388 13.22 7.51 -50.86
N ASP A 389 12.25 6.62 -50.59
CA ASP A 389 11.34 6.04 -51.59
C ASP A 389 10.00 6.77 -51.70
N VAL A 390 9.89 7.98 -51.14
CA VAL A 390 8.67 8.76 -51.10
C VAL A 390 8.85 10.09 -51.83
N GLU A 391 7.98 10.38 -52.79
CA GLU A 391 8.08 11.56 -53.64
C GLU A 391 7.09 12.68 -53.27
N ASP A 392 5.96 12.32 -52.67
CA ASP A 392 4.86 13.23 -52.32
C ASP A 392 4.42 13.10 -50.85
N VAL A 393 3.64 14.08 -50.41
CA VAL A 393 3.15 14.18 -49.03
C VAL A 393 2.12 13.09 -48.71
N GLU A 394 1.23 12.76 -49.65
CA GLU A 394 0.18 11.76 -49.46
C GLU A 394 0.76 10.38 -49.12
N THR A 395 1.77 9.94 -49.86
CA THR A 395 2.48 8.68 -49.64
C THR A 395 3.26 8.70 -48.33
N LEU A 396 3.82 9.86 -47.95
CA LEU A 396 4.56 10.03 -46.70
C LEU A 396 3.66 9.86 -45.47
N ILE A 397 2.45 10.42 -45.50
CA ILE A 397 1.49 10.37 -44.38
C ILE A 397 1.14 8.93 -44.01
N GLY A 398 0.93 8.08 -45.02
CA GLY A 398 0.63 6.66 -44.82
C GLY A 398 1.73 5.88 -44.08
N LYS A 399 2.98 6.37 -44.14
CA LYS A 399 4.16 5.74 -43.54
C LYS A 399 4.59 6.36 -42.20
N ILE A 400 3.98 7.45 -41.74
CA ILE A 400 4.35 8.14 -40.49
C ILE A 400 4.53 7.19 -39.28
N PRO A 401 3.65 6.19 -39.06
CA PRO A 401 3.80 5.27 -37.91
C PRO A 401 5.07 4.41 -37.95
N GLU A 402 5.70 4.27 -39.12
CA GLU A 402 6.87 3.42 -39.36
C GLU A 402 8.18 4.20 -39.40
N LEU A 403 8.13 5.54 -39.32
CA LEU A 403 9.33 6.38 -39.45
C LEU A 403 10.23 6.30 -38.21
N SER A 404 11.54 6.25 -38.46
CA SER A 404 12.58 6.34 -37.43
C SER A 404 12.68 7.76 -36.87
N MET A 405 13.02 7.86 -35.58
CA MET A 405 13.34 9.14 -34.95
C MET A 405 14.79 9.54 -35.27
N ILE A 406 15.00 10.81 -35.63
CA ILE A 406 16.35 11.37 -35.79
C ILE A 406 16.91 11.71 -34.41
N THR A 407 17.99 11.03 -34.01
CA THR A 407 18.61 11.20 -32.68
C THR A 407 19.90 12.03 -32.68
N ALA A 408 20.39 12.40 -33.87
CA ALA A 408 21.57 13.24 -34.05
C ALA A 408 21.44 14.05 -35.37
N PRO A 409 22.14 15.18 -35.51
CA PRO A 409 22.17 15.94 -36.77
C PRO A 409 22.62 15.05 -37.94
N THR A 410 21.98 15.21 -39.11
CA THR A 410 22.28 14.45 -40.33
C THR A 410 23.17 15.21 -41.32
N GLU A 411 23.33 16.53 -41.13
CA GLU A 411 24.25 17.41 -41.88
C GLU A 411 25.38 18.02 -41.04
#